data_AF-A0A8H3X9N0-F1
#
_entry.id   AF-A0A8H3X9N0-F1
#
_cell.length_a   1.000
_cell.length_b   1.000
_cell.length_c   1.000
_cell.angle_alpha   90.00
_cell.angle_beta   90.00
_cell.angle_gamma   90.00
#
_symmetry.space_group_name_H-M   'P 1'
#
loop_
_entity.id
_entity.type
_entity.pdbx_description
1 polymer ?
#
loop_
_entity_poly.entity_id
_entity_poly.type
_entity_poly.pdbx_seq_one_letter_code
_entity_poly.pdbx_strand_id
1 'polypeptide(L)'
;MNSLEKKNKTVDKTAETAAAAAKKKASVLEKGKKRKREISVKKTDDIVKKSKIIIDLPDALRTFMIHDCNNIKSRMFVPLPRKPTVSDIISDYRVWRCEKLGNKDSCNAEEIIIGVHFYFNRCLGTRLLYQLERHQYKEMREKFKHLDNSQIYGAEHLLRLFGK
;
A
#
# COMPACT_ATOMS: atom_id res chain seq x y z
N MET A 1 60.57 -26.99 -9.96
CA MET A 1 61.93 -26.83 -9.43
C MET A 1 61.99 -25.52 -8.66
N ASN A 2 62.41 -25.58 -7.38
CA ASN A 2 63.04 -24.54 -6.54
C ASN A 2 62.43 -23.12 -6.49
N SER A 3 62.41 -22.39 -5.38
CA SER A 3 62.87 -22.59 -4.00
C SER A 3 62.28 -21.45 -3.16
N LEU A 4 62.11 -21.70 -1.86
CA LEU A 4 61.76 -20.75 -0.81
C LEU A 4 62.78 -19.62 -0.66
N GLU A 5 62.35 -18.54 0.02
CA GLU A 5 63.02 -17.81 1.13
C GLU A 5 62.26 -16.47 1.34
N LYS A 6 62.09 -15.84 2.52
CA LYS A 6 62.72 -15.91 3.85
C LYS A 6 61.92 -15.02 4.84
N LYS A 7 61.91 -15.43 6.13
CA LYS A 7 62.07 -14.67 7.41
C LYS A 7 61.04 -13.56 7.79
N ASN A 8 60.29 -13.72 8.89
CA ASN A 8 60.62 -13.48 10.34
C ASN A 8 60.77 -11.98 10.70
N LYS A 9 59.91 -11.36 11.53
CA LYS A 9 59.66 -11.52 13.00
C LYS A 9 60.60 -10.64 13.83
N THR A 10 60.06 -9.68 14.58
CA THR A 10 60.63 -9.03 15.80
C THR A 10 59.57 -8.03 16.33
N VAL A 11 59.34 -7.73 17.61
CA VAL A 11 59.97 -8.03 18.92
C VAL A 11 59.03 -7.35 19.96
N ASP A 12 58.47 -8.08 20.93
CA ASP A 12 58.84 -8.07 22.37
C ASP A 12 58.11 -6.97 23.17
N LYS A 13 57.85 -7.03 24.48
CA LYS A 13 58.39 -7.84 25.58
C LYS A 13 57.53 -7.64 26.83
N THR A 14 57.27 -8.72 27.57
CA THR A 14 57.48 -8.94 29.04
C THR A 14 56.96 -7.91 30.06
N ALA A 15 56.58 -8.22 31.30
CA ALA A 15 56.74 -9.37 32.21
C ALA A 15 55.73 -9.16 33.38
N GLU A 16 55.06 -10.18 33.93
CA GLU A 16 55.53 -11.04 35.05
C GLU A 16 55.70 -10.23 36.36
N THR A 17 54.92 -10.41 37.44
CA THR A 17 54.99 -11.52 38.40
C THR A 17 53.96 -11.32 39.54
N ALA A 18 53.74 -12.40 40.29
CA ALA A 18 52.73 -12.67 41.31
C ALA A 18 52.77 -11.84 42.61
N ALA A 19 51.65 -11.78 43.34
CA ALA A 19 51.57 -12.05 44.80
C ALA A 19 50.15 -11.79 45.36
N ALA A 20 49.80 -12.56 46.39
CA ALA A 20 48.48 -12.69 46.98
C ALA A 20 48.13 -11.64 48.05
N ALA A 21 46.82 -11.50 48.25
CA ALA A 21 46.10 -11.26 49.50
C ALA A 21 46.13 -9.88 50.20
N ALA A 22 44.89 -9.40 50.38
CA ALA A 22 44.32 -8.79 51.59
C ALA A 22 44.12 -7.25 51.66
N LYS A 23 42.81 -6.93 51.70
CA LYS A 23 42.12 -5.91 52.51
C LYS A 23 42.12 -4.44 52.09
N LYS A 24 40.87 -4.03 51.81
CA LYS A 24 40.09 -2.92 52.39
C LYS A 24 40.00 -1.58 51.62
N LYS A 25 38.73 -1.34 51.29
CA LYS A 25 37.91 -0.11 51.44
C LYS A 25 38.05 1.01 50.42
N ALA A 26 36.84 1.46 50.04
CA ALA A 26 36.47 2.74 49.46
C ALA A 26 37.02 2.94 48.04
N SER A 27 36.30 3.44 47.05
CA SER A 27 34.97 4.06 46.94
C SER A 27 34.84 4.40 45.44
N VAL A 28 33.62 4.75 45.02
CA VAL A 28 33.34 5.55 43.80
C VAL A 28 33.22 4.79 42.46
N LEU A 29 31.99 4.89 41.93
CA LEU A 29 31.55 4.86 40.51
C LEU A 29 31.95 3.66 39.64
N GLU A 30 30.96 2.83 39.28
CA GLU A 30 31.04 2.05 38.04
C GLU A 30 29.68 1.88 37.37
N LYS A 31 29.80 1.96 36.05
CA LYS A 31 28.88 1.73 34.95
C LYS A 31 28.07 0.42 35.07
N GLY A 32 27.04 0.34 34.24
CA GLY A 32 25.98 -0.64 34.36
C GLY A 32 26.33 -2.10 34.10
N LYS A 33 25.46 -2.98 34.62
CA LYS A 33 25.14 -4.25 33.97
C LYS A 33 23.81 -4.82 34.47
N LYS A 34 22.89 -4.99 33.52
CA LYS A 34 21.92 -6.08 33.39
C LYS A 34 21.10 -6.45 34.65
N ARG A 35 19.92 -5.83 34.80
CA ARG A 35 18.78 -6.51 35.44
C ARG A 35 17.94 -7.17 34.34
N LYS A 36 18.03 -8.51 34.29
CA LYS A 36 17.13 -9.40 33.57
C LYS A 36 15.73 -9.20 34.16
N ARG A 37 14.95 -8.26 33.62
CA ARG A 37 13.50 -8.25 33.77
C ARG A 37 12.95 -9.18 32.71
N GLU A 38 12.33 -10.26 33.16
CA GLU A 38 11.49 -11.10 32.32
C GLU A 38 10.37 -10.23 31.76
N ILE A 39 10.56 -9.77 30.52
CA ILE A 39 9.48 -9.22 29.72
C ILE A 39 8.68 -10.44 29.31
N SER A 40 7.60 -10.67 30.05
CA SER A 40 6.51 -11.51 29.60
C SER A 40 6.06 -10.97 28.25
N VAL A 41 6.53 -11.62 27.18
CA VAL A 41 6.04 -11.43 25.82
C VAL A 41 4.61 -11.97 25.81
N LYS A 42 3.69 -11.18 26.36
CA LYS A 42 2.27 -11.31 26.08
C LYS A 42 2.14 -10.98 24.60
N LYS A 43 1.99 -12.04 23.81
CA LYS A 43 1.55 -12.07 22.41
C LYS A 43 0.91 -10.76 21.97
N THR A 44 1.66 -9.95 21.23
CA THR A 44 1.17 -8.77 20.51
C THR A 44 0.92 -9.10 19.04
N ASP A 45 0.55 -10.34 18.73
CA ASP A 45 0.25 -10.76 17.36
C ASP A 45 -1.22 -10.48 16.96
N ASP A 46 -2.06 -10.01 17.88
CA ASP A 46 -3.49 -9.81 17.66
C ASP A 46 -3.90 -8.39 17.22
N ILE A 47 -2.97 -7.44 17.07
CA ILE A 47 -3.31 -6.01 16.93
C ILE A 47 -3.63 -5.56 15.49
N VAL A 48 -3.39 -6.34 14.44
CA VAL A 48 -3.78 -5.93 13.07
C VAL A 48 -4.39 -7.07 12.27
N LYS A 49 -5.48 -7.66 12.75
CA LYS A 49 -6.50 -8.15 11.82
C LYS A 49 -7.06 -6.93 11.10
N LYS A 50 -6.46 -6.59 9.95
CA LYS A 50 -7.00 -5.59 9.02
C LYS A 50 -8.47 -5.92 8.81
N SER A 51 -9.36 -5.09 9.35
CA SER A 51 -10.80 -5.27 9.21
C SER A 51 -11.10 -5.28 7.71
N LYS A 52 -11.51 -6.45 7.21
CA LYS A 52 -11.87 -6.61 5.80
C LYS A 52 -13.25 -6.00 5.64
N ILE A 53 -13.30 -4.80 5.07
CA ILE A 53 -14.57 -4.19 4.64
C ILE A 53 -15.08 -5.05 3.49
N ILE A 54 -16.27 -5.63 3.65
CA ILE A 54 -16.95 -6.39 2.62
C ILE A 54 -18.04 -5.49 2.06
N ILE A 55 -17.99 -5.24 0.75
CA ILE A 55 -19.03 -4.50 0.03
C ILE A 55 -19.85 -5.55 -0.72
N ASP A 56 -21.11 -5.69 -0.34
CA ASP A 56 -22.02 -6.63 -0.98
C ASP A 56 -22.48 -6.08 -2.33
N LEU A 57 -22.01 -6.70 -3.41
CA LEU A 57 -22.35 -6.30 -4.77
C LEU A 57 -23.51 -7.18 -5.30
N PRO A 58 -24.56 -6.59 -5.91
CA PRO A 58 -25.64 -7.34 -6.57
C PRO A 58 -25.13 -8.35 -7.61
N ASP A 59 -25.83 -9.49 -7.77
CA ASP A 59 -25.46 -10.57 -8.71
C ASP A 59 -25.31 -10.09 -10.16
N ALA A 60 -26.19 -9.18 -10.59
CA ALA A 60 -26.14 -8.60 -11.93
C ALA A 60 -24.79 -7.89 -12.18
N LEU A 61 -24.33 -7.09 -11.22
CA LEU A 61 -23.07 -6.36 -11.33
C LEU A 61 -21.85 -7.29 -11.27
N ARG A 62 -21.93 -8.37 -10.49
CA ARG A 62 -20.89 -9.41 -10.48
C ARG A 62 -20.78 -10.12 -11.84
N THR A 63 -21.92 -10.40 -12.48
CA THR A 63 -21.95 -10.97 -13.84
C THR A 63 -21.30 -10.04 -14.86
N PHE A 64 -21.58 -8.74 -14.79
CA PHE A 64 -20.92 -7.74 -15.64
C PHE A 64 -19.40 -7.72 -15.46
N MET A 65 -18.91 -7.85 -14.23
CA MET A 65 -17.45 -7.92 -13.98
C MET A 65 -16.81 -9.17 -14.60
N ILE A 66 -17.50 -10.32 -14.56
CA ILE A 66 -17.02 -11.55 -15.20
C ILE A 66 -16.93 -11.34 -16.72
N HIS A 67 -17.97 -10.74 -17.31
CA HIS A 67 -18.00 -10.43 -18.74
C HIS A 67 -16.89 -9.45 -19.14
N ASP A 68 -16.72 -8.34 -18.40
CA ASP A 68 -15.65 -7.36 -18.62
C ASP A 68 -14.26 -8.02 -18.55
N CYS A 69 -14.03 -8.87 -17.55
CA CYS A 69 -12.77 -9.62 -17.44
C CYS A 69 -12.51 -10.52 -18.65
N ASN A 70 -13.54 -11.19 -19.18
CA ASN A 70 -13.43 -12.05 -20.36
C ASN A 70 -13.19 -11.25 -21.65
N ASN A 71 -13.81 -10.07 -21.79
CA ASN A 71 -13.55 -9.18 -22.92
C ASN A 71 -12.09 -8.77 -22.98
N ILE A 72 -11.51 -8.41 -21.83
CA ILE A 72 -10.12 -7.96 -21.74
C ILE A 72 -9.15 -9.09 -22.03
N LYS A 73 -9.44 -10.31 -21.53
CA LYS A 73 -8.67 -11.52 -21.90
C LYS A 73 -8.70 -11.77 -23.41
N SER A 74 -9.82 -11.47 -24.06
CA SER A 74 -10.02 -11.58 -25.51
C SER A 74 -9.47 -10.38 -26.29
N ARG A 75 -8.67 -9.49 -25.66
CA ARG A 75 -8.09 -8.28 -26.26
C ARG A 75 -9.12 -7.25 -26.75
N MET A 76 -10.35 -7.33 -26.25
CA MET A 76 -11.38 -6.32 -26.50
C MET A 76 -11.32 -5.25 -25.42
N PHE A 77 -10.83 -4.06 -25.79
CA PHE A 77 -10.70 -2.94 -24.87
C PHE A 77 -11.84 -1.95 -25.02
N VAL A 78 -12.18 -1.28 -23.91
CA VAL A 78 -13.15 -0.19 -23.92
C VAL A 78 -12.58 1.00 -24.70
N PRO A 79 -13.33 1.62 -25.63
CA PRO A 79 -12.89 2.83 -26.31
C PRO A 79 -12.80 4.00 -25.32
N LEU A 80 -11.68 4.73 -25.35
CA LEU A 80 -11.42 5.91 -24.51
C LEU A 80 -11.20 7.14 -25.40
N PRO A 81 -11.70 8.34 -25.05
CA PRO A 81 -12.49 8.65 -23.84
C PRO A 81 -13.90 8.04 -23.86
N ARG A 82 -14.36 7.54 -22.71
CA ARG A 82 -15.68 6.90 -22.60
C ARG A 82 -16.77 7.96 -22.43
N LYS A 83 -17.95 7.68 -23.00
CA LYS A 83 -19.20 8.40 -22.70
C LYS A 83 -20.25 7.40 -22.20
N PRO A 84 -20.94 7.67 -21.08
CA PRO A 84 -20.63 8.69 -20.06
C PRO A 84 -19.31 8.43 -19.33
N THR A 85 -18.68 9.48 -18.80
CA THR A 85 -17.46 9.39 -17.98
C THR A 85 -17.79 9.13 -16.51
N VAL A 86 -16.81 8.74 -15.69
CA VAL A 86 -17.00 8.61 -14.24
C VAL A 86 -17.41 9.94 -13.60
N SER A 87 -16.86 11.06 -14.08
CA SER A 87 -17.28 12.39 -13.63
C SER A 87 -18.77 12.64 -13.87
N ASP A 88 -19.26 12.26 -15.06
CA ASP A 88 -20.67 12.41 -15.42
C ASP A 88 -21.55 11.53 -14.54
N ILE A 89 -21.18 10.25 -14.36
CA ILE A 89 -21.92 9.28 -13.53
C ILE A 89 -22.02 9.76 -12.07
N ILE A 90 -20.93 10.30 -11.53
CA ILE A 90 -20.91 10.84 -10.17
C ILE A 90 -21.80 12.09 -10.05
N SER A 91 -21.76 12.97 -11.06
CA SER A 91 -22.62 14.15 -11.13
C SER A 91 -24.10 13.77 -11.21
N ASP A 92 -24.44 12.79 -12.06
CA ASP A 92 -25.81 12.28 -12.21
C ASP A 92 -26.32 11.68 -10.88
N TYR A 93 -25.47 10.92 -10.19
CA TYR A 93 -25.81 10.38 -8.87
C TYR A 93 -26.03 11.49 -7.84
N ARG A 94 -25.24 12.57 -7.88
CA ARG A 94 -25.41 13.72 -6.99
C ARG A 94 -26.78 14.37 -7.18
N VAL A 95 -27.17 14.61 -8.44
CA VAL A 95 -28.49 15.18 -8.78
C VAL A 95 -29.61 14.25 -8.31
N TRP A 96 -29.53 12.97 -8.65
CA TRP A 96 -30.52 11.97 -8.25
C TRP A 96 -30.69 11.86 -6.73
N ARG A 97 -29.59 11.93 -5.97
CA ARG A 97 -29.63 11.92 -4.50
C ARG A 97 -30.35 13.14 -3.94
N CYS A 98 -30.05 14.33 -4.46
CA CYS A 98 -30.70 15.58 -4.05
C CYS A 98 -32.21 15.53 -4.29
N GLU A 99 -32.64 15.02 -5.44
CA GLU A 99 -34.06 14.89 -5.79
C GLU A 99 -34.81 13.87 -4.93
N LYS A 100 -34.18 12.73 -4.63
CA LYS A 100 -34.87 11.58 -4.01
C LYS A 100 -34.87 11.58 -2.48
N LEU A 101 -33.78 11.98 -1.83
CA LEU A 101 -33.59 11.85 -0.37
C LEU A 101 -33.75 13.17 0.40
N GLY A 102 -33.76 14.31 -0.28
CA GLY A 102 -33.78 15.62 0.37
C GLY A 102 -32.50 15.91 1.17
N ASN A 103 -32.39 17.13 1.69
CA ASN A 103 -31.13 17.67 2.22
C ASN A 103 -30.74 17.20 3.65
N LYS A 104 -31.44 16.22 4.23
CA LYS A 104 -31.29 15.88 5.66
C LYS A 104 -29.96 15.20 6.00
N ASP A 105 -29.34 14.51 5.06
CA ASP A 105 -28.05 13.80 5.23
C ASP A 105 -26.98 14.23 4.20
N SER A 106 -27.10 15.45 3.63
CA SER A 106 -26.33 15.85 2.45
C SER A 106 -24.82 15.95 2.69
N CYS A 107 -24.36 16.36 3.88
CA CYS A 107 -22.94 16.54 4.18
C CYS A 107 -22.16 15.22 4.06
N ASN A 108 -22.66 14.16 4.70
CA ASN A 108 -21.99 12.85 4.70
C ASN A 108 -21.98 12.24 3.29
N ALA A 109 -23.07 12.41 2.53
CA ALA A 109 -23.16 11.89 1.17
C ALA A 109 -22.20 12.60 0.20
N GLU A 110 -22.06 13.92 0.31
CA GLU A 110 -21.14 14.71 -0.50
C GLU A 110 -19.68 14.33 -0.23
N GLU A 111 -19.29 14.16 1.03
CA GLU A 111 -17.95 13.71 1.41
C GLU A 111 -17.63 12.32 0.84
N ILE A 112 -18.60 11.39 0.87
CA ILE A 112 -18.43 10.07 0.27
C ILE A 112 -18.26 10.17 -1.24
N ILE A 113 -19.05 11.01 -1.92
CA ILE A 113 -18.97 11.23 -3.36
C ILE A 113 -17.58 11.77 -3.75
N ILE A 114 -17.10 12.79 -3.04
CA ILE A 114 -15.78 13.37 -3.23
C ILE A 114 -14.69 12.31 -2.97
N GLY A 115 -14.85 11.53 -1.90
CA GLY A 115 -13.94 10.44 -1.54
C GLY A 115 -13.85 9.36 -2.63
N VAL A 116 -14.98 8.95 -3.20
CA VAL A 116 -15.02 7.98 -4.30
C VAL A 116 -14.33 8.54 -5.54
N HIS A 117 -14.59 9.79 -5.91
CA HIS A 117 -13.94 10.44 -7.04
C HIS A 117 -12.41 10.50 -6.87
N PHE A 118 -11.96 10.97 -5.70
CA PHE A 118 -10.54 11.04 -5.36
C PHE A 118 -9.87 9.66 -5.34
N TYR A 119 -10.53 8.69 -4.72
CA TYR A 119 -10.01 7.33 -4.61
C TYR A 119 -9.92 6.65 -5.98
N PHE A 120 -10.91 6.85 -6.86
CA PHE A 120 -10.86 6.38 -8.24
C PHE A 120 -9.63 6.92 -8.98
N ASN A 121 -9.43 8.24 -8.94
CA ASN A 121 -8.30 8.89 -9.61
C ASN A 121 -6.94 8.36 -9.13
N ARG A 122 -6.82 8.08 -7.82
CA ARG A 122 -5.61 7.51 -7.21
C ARG A 122 -5.41 6.03 -7.51
N CYS A 123 -6.48 5.25 -7.54
CA CYS A 123 -6.42 3.79 -7.65
C CYS A 123 -6.41 3.26 -9.08
N LEU A 124 -6.79 4.07 -10.08
CA LEU A 124 -6.90 3.59 -11.46
C LEU A 124 -5.62 2.91 -11.95
N GLY A 125 -4.50 3.62 -11.98
CA GLY A 125 -3.23 3.11 -12.50
C GLY A 125 -2.58 1.97 -11.69
N THR A 126 -2.96 1.84 -10.41
CA THR A 126 -2.34 0.88 -9.49
C THR A 126 -3.16 -0.39 -9.34
N ARG A 127 -4.49 -0.26 -9.16
CA ARG A 127 -5.38 -1.35 -8.75
C ARG A 127 -6.47 -1.68 -9.77
N LEU A 128 -7.00 -0.73 -10.54
CA LEU A 128 -8.25 -0.97 -11.30
C LEU A 128 -8.03 -1.53 -12.72
N LEU A 129 -6.82 -1.39 -13.26
CA LEU A 129 -6.47 -1.89 -14.59
C LEU A 129 -6.00 -3.34 -14.56
N TYR A 130 -6.40 -4.11 -15.56
CA TYR A 130 -5.82 -5.41 -15.85
C TYR A 130 -4.47 -5.27 -16.55
N GLN A 131 -3.68 -6.33 -16.57
CA GLN A 131 -2.32 -6.30 -17.14
C GLN A 131 -2.31 -5.88 -18.61
N LEU A 132 -3.31 -6.30 -19.39
CA LEU A 132 -3.41 -6.01 -20.82
C LEU A 132 -3.78 -4.55 -21.12
N GLU A 133 -4.49 -3.88 -20.21
CA GLU A 133 -4.91 -2.47 -20.35
C GLU A 133 -3.79 -1.48 -20.02
N ARG A 134 -2.69 -1.93 -19.39
CA ARG A 134 -1.62 -1.02 -18.95
C ARG A 134 -0.95 -0.28 -20.10
N HIS A 135 -0.91 -0.85 -21.30
CA HIS A 135 -0.38 -0.18 -22.48
C HIS A 135 -1.30 0.97 -22.91
N GLN A 136 -2.61 0.69 -23.05
CA GLN A 136 -3.63 1.70 -23.35
C GLN A 136 -3.63 2.83 -22.32
N TYR A 137 -3.50 2.52 -21.03
CA TYR A 137 -3.41 3.54 -19.98
C TYR A 137 -2.22 4.50 -20.16
N LYS A 138 -1.03 3.98 -20.51
CA LYS A 138 0.15 4.82 -20.75
C LYS A 138 -0.09 5.80 -21.91
N GLU A 139 -0.60 5.30 -23.03
CA GLU A 139 -0.93 6.15 -24.19
C GLU A 139 -1.97 7.22 -23.83
N MET A 140 -3.01 6.85 -23.09
CA MET A 140 -4.04 7.81 -22.68
C MET A 140 -3.51 8.87 -21.71
N ARG A 141 -2.63 8.49 -20.78
CA ARG A 141 -1.98 9.46 -19.89
C ARG A 141 -1.02 10.39 -20.62
N GLU A 142 -0.39 9.95 -21.70
CA GLU A 142 0.44 10.79 -22.55
C GLU A 142 -0.39 11.78 -23.38
N LYS A 143 -1.52 11.33 -23.94
CA LYS A 143 -2.46 12.15 -24.72
C LYS A 143 -3.20 13.16 -23.85
N PHE A 144 -3.67 12.75 -22.68
CA PHE A 144 -4.53 13.53 -21.79
C PHE A 144 -3.85 13.83 -20.45
N LYS A 145 -2.68 14.45 -20.49
CA LYS A 145 -1.92 14.81 -19.26
C LYS A 145 -2.66 15.75 -18.32
N HIS A 146 -3.50 16.60 -18.88
CA HIS A 146 -4.25 17.66 -18.18
C HIS A 146 -5.60 17.20 -17.63
N LEU A 147 -6.08 16.00 -18.01
CA LEU A 147 -7.36 15.48 -17.55
C LEU A 147 -7.17 14.48 -16.40
N ASP A 148 -8.18 14.47 -15.53
CA ASP A 148 -8.30 13.46 -14.50
C ASP A 148 -8.73 12.12 -15.09
N ASN A 149 -8.37 11.05 -14.39
CA ASN A 149 -8.75 9.70 -14.79
C ASN A 149 -10.28 9.54 -14.82
N SER A 150 -11.01 10.21 -13.93
CA SER A 150 -12.47 10.25 -13.89
C SER A 150 -13.12 10.84 -15.14
N GLN A 151 -12.41 11.68 -15.90
CA GLN A 151 -12.90 12.31 -17.13
C GLN A 151 -12.60 11.50 -18.39
N ILE A 152 -11.74 10.49 -18.30
CA ILE A 152 -11.34 9.66 -19.46
C ILE A 152 -12.06 8.31 -19.42
N TYR A 153 -12.18 7.73 -18.23
CA TYR A 153 -12.73 6.40 -18.00
C TYR A 153 -14.22 6.44 -17.67
N GLY A 154 -14.90 5.31 -17.81
CA GLY A 154 -16.34 5.18 -17.57
C GLY A 154 -16.72 4.17 -16.49
N ALA A 155 -17.99 3.75 -16.55
CA ALA A 155 -18.64 2.90 -15.55
C ALA A 155 -17.93 1.56 -15.30
N GLU A 156 -17.32 0.96 -16.33
CA GLU A 156 -16.67 -0.34 -16.23
C GLU A 156 -15.54 -0.31 -15.20
N HIS A 157 -14.75 0.77 -15.23
CA HIS A 157 -13.62 0.95 -14.34
C HIS A 157 -14.07 1.39 -12.94
N LEU A 158 -15.13 2.19 -12.87
CA LEU A 158 -15.74 2.57 -11.59
C LEU A 158 -16.27 1.34 -10.85
N LEU A 159 -16.91 0.40 -11.57
CA LEU A 159 -17.43 -0.83 -10.97
C LEU A 159 -16.32 -1.69 -10.35
N ARG A 160 -15.14 -1.75 -11.00
CA ARG A 160 -13.97 -2.47 -10.47
C ARG A 160 -13.46 -1.90 -9.15
N LEU A 161 -13.78 -0.65 -8.82
CA LEU A 161 -13.43 -0.04 -7.53
C LEU A 161 -14.11 -0.76 -6.36
N PHE A 162 -15.37 -1.14 -6.55
CA PHE A 162 -16.21 -1.76 -5.53
C PHE A 162 -16.04 -3.28 -5.48
N GLY A 163 -15.66 -3.90 -6.59
CA GLY A 163 -15.46 -5.36 -6.65
C GLY A 163 -14.05 -5.85 -6.27
N LYS A 164 -13.10 -4.95 -5.99
CA LYS A 164 -11.71 -5.32 -5.65
C LYS A 164 -11.38 -5.30 -4.18
#